data_AF-A0A5D0MFX6-F1
#
_entry.id   AF-A0A5D0MFX6-F1
#
_cell.length_a   1.000
_cell.length_b   1.000
_cell.length_c   1.000
_cell.angle_alpha   90.00
_cell.angle_beta   90.00
_cell.angle_gamma   90.00
#
_symmetry.space_group_name_H-M   'P 1'
#
loop_
_entity.id
_entity.type
_entity.pdbx_description
1 polymer ?
#
loop_
_entity_poly.entity_id
_entity_poly.type
_entity_poly.pdbx_seq_one_letter_code
_entity_poly.pdbx_strand_id
1 'polypeptide(L)'
;MYLYEDISKEERERLLDNLAEKVVKYNLAVPGIIFFESTKYLNRIGSQFLVFSSPIVDTVLPSLEIEKYAAILEERSSVEYLLDKIEELENEKRKEKEMKKKNKKGLIKKIKDSLFGENGKEK
;
A
#
# COMPACT_ATOMS: atom_id res chain seq x y z
N MET A 1 0.43 5.04 29.84
CA MET A 1 -0.22 5.82 28.76
C MET A 1 -1.31 4.92 28.23
N TYR A 2 -2.56 5.18 28.61
CA TYR A 2 -3.68 4.22 28.56
C TYR A 2 -4.80 4.64 27.57
N LEU A 3 -4.54 5.61 26.67
CA LEU A 3 -5.62 6.29 25.92
C LEU A 3 -6.27 5.43 24.81
N TYR A 4 -5.69 4.29 24.46
CA TYR A 4 -6.04 3.54 23.24
C TYR A 4 -6.18 2.02 23.47
N GLU A 5 -6.26 1.55 24.72
CA GLU A 5 -6.43 0.12 25.02
C GLU A 5 -7.83 -0.40 24.63
N ASP A 6 -8.84 0.47 24.55
CA ASP A 6 -10.24 0.13 24.22
C ASP A 6 -10.65 0.50 22.78
N ILE A 7 -9.80 0.21 21.77
CA ILE A 7 -10.20 0.37 20.36
C ILE A 7 -11.00 -0.85 19.92
N SER A 8 -12.23 -0.61 19.41
CA SER A 8 -13.06 -1.69 18.86
C SER A 8 -12.37 -2.38 17.68
N LYS A 9 -12.71 -3.66 17.45
CA LYS A 9 -12.13 -4.43 16.34
C LYS A 9 -12.36 -3.75 14.99
N GLU A 10 -13.56 -3.23 14.76
CA GLU A 10 -13.93 -2.59 13.49
C GLU A 10 -13.15 -1.29 13.25
N GLU A 11 -13.00 -0.47 14.29
CA GLU A 11 -12.22 0.77 14.19
C GLU A 11 -10.74 0.48 13.99
N ARG A 12 -10.21 -0.58 14.62
CA ARG A 12 -8.84 -1.06 14.40
C ARG A 12 -8.61 -1.47 12.95
N GLU A 13 -9.45 -2.34 12.41
CA GLU A 13 -9.36 -2.79 11.01
C GLU A 13 -9.45 -1.60 10.04
N ARG A 14 -10.38 -0.67 10.27
CA ARG A 14 -10.51 0.55 9.48
C ARG A 14 -9.25 1.41 9.47
N LEU A 15 -8.57 1.54 10.62
CA LEU A 15 -7.32 2.32 10.71
C LEU A 15 -6.18 1.64 9.96
N LEU A 16 -6.09 0.30 10.07
CA LEU A 16 -5.10 -0.50 9.37
C LEU A 16 -5.33 -0.47 7.85
N ASP A 17 -6.59 -0.55 7.40
CA ASP A 17 -6.96 -0.38 5.99
C ASP A 17 -6.49 0.98 5.45
N ASN A 18 -6.77 2.06 6.18
CA ASN A 18 -6.33 3.41 5.81
C ASN A 18 -4.79 3.50 5.71
N LEU A 19 -4.08 2.90 6.67
CA LEU A 19 -2.62 2.86 6.64
C LEU A 19 -2.10 2.07 5.42
N ALA A 20 -2.69 0.91 5.12
CA ALA A 20 -2.35 0.11 3.95
C ALA A 20 -2.55 0.88 2.63
N GLU A 21 -3.70 1.56 2.49
CA GLU A 21 -3.99 2.42 1.35
C GLU A 21 -2.93 3.50 1.14
N LYS A 22 -2.53 4.19 2.21
CA LYS A 22 -1.50 5.23 2.13
C LYS A 22 -0.15 4.65 1.75
N VAL A 23 0.27 3.54 2.36
CA VAL A 23 1.52 2.84 2.02
C VAL A 23 1.56 2.50 0.53
N VAL A 24 0.48 1.92 -0.01
CA VAL A 24 0.40 1.57 -1.42
C VAL A 24 0.31 2.80 -2.32
N LYS A 25 -0.46 3.83 -1.94
CA LYS A 25 -0.57 5.11 -2.67
C LYS A 25 0.78 5.77 -2.86
N TYR A 26 1.64 5.77 -1.83
CA TYR A 26 2.97 6.36 -1.87
C TYR A 26 4.05 5.41 -2.44
N ASN A 27 3.68 4.23 -2.95
CA ASN A 27 4.59 3.21 -3.48
C ASN A 27 5.60 2.70 -2.43
N LEU A 28 5.16 2.61 -1.17
CA LEU A 28 5.95 2.14 -0.04
C LEU A 28 5.67 0.67 0.32
N ALA A 29 4.96 -0.10 -0.53
CA ALA A 29 4.58 -1.48 -0.22
C ALA A 29 5.80 -2.36 0.14
N VAL A 30 6.84 -2.37 -0.69
CA VAL A 30 8.06 -3.18 -0.45
C VAL A 30 8.82 -2.75 0.82
N PRO A 31 9.23 -1.48 0.99
CA PRO A 31 9.90 -1.07 2.22
C PRO A 31 8.99 -1.16 3.46
N GLY A 32 7.68 -0.98 3.29
CA GLY A 32 6.68 -1.13 4.35
C GLY A 32 6.56 -2.58 4.84
N ILE A 33 6.50 -3.55 3.93
CA ILE A 33 6.46 -4.98 4.29
C ILE A 33 7.73 -5.37 5.06
N ILE A 34 8.90 -5.00 4.55
CA ILE A 34 10.18 -5.28 5.24
C ILE A 34 10.17 -4.66 6.64
N PHE A 35 9.69 -3.43 6.76
CA PHE A 35 9.60 -2.72 8.03
C PHE A 35 8.68 -3.45 9.02
N PHE A 36 7.42 -3.67 8.66
CA PHE A 36 6.42 -4.27 9.54
C PHE A 36 6.73 -5.76 9.85
N GLU A 37 7.31 -6.50 8.91
CA GLU A 37 7.77 -7.87 9.19
C GLU A 37 8.92 -7.86 10.23
N SER A 38 9.81 -6.86 10.18
CA SER A 38 10.89 -6.73 11.15
C SER A 38 10.39 -6.43 12.56
N THR A 39 9.28 -5.70 12.73
CA THR A 39 8.73 -5.40 14.07
C THR A 39 8.25 -6.66 14.79
N LYS A 40 7.86 -7.72 14.06
CA LYS A 40 7.48 -9.02 14.64
C LYS A 40 8.63 -9.73 15.37
N TYR A 41 9.87 -9.41 15.04
CA TYR A 41 11.08 -10.01 15.61
C TYR A 41 11.86 -9.07 16.54
N LEU A 42 11.58 -7.77 16.50
CA LEU A 42 12.32 -6.74 17.23
C LEU A 42 11.55 -6.27 18.48
N ASN A 43 11.67 -7.01 19.58
CA ASN A 43 11.31 -6.44 20.89
C ASN A 43 12.28 -5.28 21.22
N ARG A 44 11.80 -4.01 21.19
CA ARG A 44 12.42 -2.77 21.74
C ARG A 44 13.36 -1.90 20.87
N ILE A 45 13.26 -1.85 19.54
CA ILE A 45 13.94 -0.81 18.71
C ILE A 45 12.98 0.30 18.23
N GLY A 46 11.77 0.40 18.79
CA GLY A 46 10.78 1.40 18.37
C GLY A 46 11.25 2.86 18.47
N SER A 47 12.03 3.21 19.50
CA SER A 47 12.40 4.60 19.79
C SER A 47 13.44 5.20 18.83
N GLN A 48 14.38 4.40 18.32
CA GLN A 48 15.34 4.87 17.31
C GLN A 48 14.73 4.86 15.91
N PHE A 49 13.70 4.03 15.68
CA PHE A 49 13.09 3.90 14.38
C PHE A 49 12.13 5.06 14.04
N LEU A 50 11.40 5.60 15.02
CA LEU A 50 10.56 6.81 14.84
C LEU A 50 11.38 8.03 14.37
N VAL A 51 12.64 8.12 14.79
CA VAL A 51 13.58 9.18 14.35
C VAL A 51 14.02 8.96 12.91
N PHE A 52 14.23 7.71 12.49
CA PHE A 52 14.57 7.36 11.11
C PHE A 52 13.40 7.57 10.14
N SER A 53 12.16 7.34 10.59
CA SER A 53 10.97 7.42 9.75
C SER A 53 10.32 8.82 9.72
N SER A 54 10.75 9.74 10.57
CA SER A 54 10.18 11.09 10.76
C SER A 54 9.87 11.89 9.48
N PRO A 55 10.72 11.94 8.43
CA PRO A 55 10.41 12.71 7.21
C PRO A 55 9.26 12.12 6.39
N ILE A 56 9.03 10.81 6.49
CA ILE A 56 8.05 10.06 5.71
C ILE A 56 6.76 9.89 6.51
N VAL A 57 6.89 9.67 7.82
CA VAL A 57 5.77 9.42 8.73
C VAL A 57 4.81 10.59 8.72
N ASP A 58 5.25 11.84 8.81
CA ASP A 58 4.31 12.99 8.81
C ASP A 58 3.49 13.12 7.50
N THR A 59 4.00 12.58 6.38
CA THR A 59 3.29 12.57 5.08
C THR A 59 2.25 11.44 4.98
N VAL A 60 2.47 10.36 5.74
CA VAL A 60 1.62 9.15 5.74
C VAL A 60 0.65 9.16 6.94
N LEU A 61 1.08 9.65 8.09
CA LEU A 61 0.37 9.66 9.35
C LEU A 61 0.39 11.08 9.93
N PRO A 62 -0.78 11.69 10.19
CA PRO A 62 -0.83 12.89 11.00
C PRO A 62 -0.23 12.61 12.38
N SER A 63 0.53 13.56 12.93
CA SER A 63 1.15 13.43 14.27
C SER A 63 0.15 13.09 15.38
N LEU A 64 -1.09 13.56 15.25
CA LEU A 64 -2.21 13.29 16.17
C LEU A 64 -2.66 11.82 16.19
N GLU A 65 -2.32 11.03 15.16
CA GLU A 65 -2.71 9.62 15.05
C GLU A 65 -1.57 8.64 15.35
N ILE A 66 -0.33 9.12 15.45
CA ILE A 66 0.86 8.27 15.63
C ILE A 66 0.74 7.41 16.89
N GLU A 67 0.27 7.97 18.01
CA GLU A 67 0.10 7.25 19.28
C GLU A 67 -0.95 6.14 19.18
N LYS A 68 -2.03 6.40 18.43
CA LYS A 68 -3.10 5.43 18.18
C LYS A 68 -2.59 4.27 17.32
N TYR A 69 -1.85 4.57 16.24
CA TYR A 69 -1.23 3.56 15.40
C TYR A 69 -0.15 2.77 16.15
N ALA A 70 0.64 3.42 17.00
CA ALA A 70 1.62 2.74 17.84
C ALA A 70 0.96 1.69 18.73
N ALA A 71 -0.12 2.06 19.44
CA ALA A 71 -0.86 1.13 20.30
C ALA A 71 -1.46 -0.06 19.51
N ILE A 72 -2.04 0.19 18.33
CA ILE A 72 -2.59 -0.89 17.48
C ILE A 72 -1.50 -1.84 17.00
N LEU A 73 -0.34 -1.31 16.60
CA LEU A 73 0.76 -2.08 16.01
C LEU A 73 1.61 -2.85 17.04
N GLU A 74 1.37 -2.69 18.34
CA GLU A 74 1.94 -3.56 19.38
C GLU A 74 1.40 -5.00 19.28
N GLU A 75 0.18 -5.17 18.77
CA GLU A 75 -0.41 -6.49 18.58
C GLU A 75 0.07 -7.14 17.28
N ARG A 76 0.68 -8.32 17.40
CA ARG A 76 1.17 -9.12 16.26
C ARG A 76 0.09 -9.40 15.21
N SER A 77 -1.14 -9.67 15.64
CA SER A 77 -2.30 -9.88 14.76
C SER A 77 -2.64 -8.64 13.92
N SER A 78 -2.45 -7.44 14.48
CA SER A 78 -2.67 -6.18 13.77
C SER A 78 -1.60 -5.95 12.70
N VAL A 79 -0.35 -6.31 13.00
CA VAL A 79 0.75 -6.27 12.03
C VAL A 79 0.54 -7.28 10.90
N GLU A 80 0.12 -8.51 11.21
CA GLU A 80 -0.20 -9.53 10.21
C GLU A 80 -1.34 -9.08 9.29
N TYR A 81 -2.44 -8.56 9.85
CA TYR A 81 -3.54 -7.98 9.07
C TYR A 81 -3.07 -6.86 8.13
N LEU A 82 -2.24 -5.95 8.64
CA LEU A 82 -1.72 -4.84 7.85
C LEU A 82 -0.87 -5.31 6.67
N LEU A 83 -0.01 -6.30 6.89
CA LEU A 83 0.84 -6.89 5.86
C LEU A 83 0.00 -7.52 4.74
N ASP A 84 -0.97 -8.35 5.10
CA ASP A 84 -1.89 -8.98 4.15
C ASP A 84 -2.64 -7.93 3.32
N LYS A 85 -3.09 -6.84 3.97
CA LYS A 85 -3.80 -5.76 3.30
C LYS A 85 -2.91 -4.98 2.33
N ILE A 86 -1.66 -4.70 2.70
CA ILE A 86 -0.68 -4.04 1.82
C ILE A 86 -0.42 -4.90 0.59
N GLU A 87 -0.25 -6.21 0.77
CA GLU A 87 0.00 -7.15 -0.33
C GLU A 87 -1.21 -7.25 -1.28
N GLU A 88 -2.43 -7.33 -0.75
CA GLU A 88 -3.67 -7.32 -1.51
C GLU A 88 -3.74 -6.08 -2.42
N LEU A 89 -3.65 -4.89 -1.82
CA LEU A 89 -3.81 -3.61 -2.51
C LEU A 89 -2.70 -3.36 -3.57
N GLU A 90 -1.44 -3.70 -3.28
CA GLU A 90 -0.37 -3.56 -4.27
C GLU A 90 -0.54 -4.54 -5.44
N ASN A 91 -1.03 -5.76 -5.18
CA ASN A 91 -1.36 -6.72 -6.22
C ASN A 91 -2.51 -6.23 -7.12
N GLU A 92 -3.56 -5.66 -6.55
CA GLU A 92 -4.66 -5.05 -7.30
C GLU A 92 -4.17 -3.90 -8.18
N LYS A 93 -3.44 -2.95 -7.60
CA LYS A 93 -2.84 -1.82 -8.32
C LYS A 93 -1.93 -2.27 -9.46
N ARG A 94 -1.17 -3.34 -9.27
CA ARG A 94 -0.33 -3.94 -10.33
C ARG A 94 -1.18 -4.55 -11.45
N LYS A 95 -2.20 -5.35 -11.11
CA LYS A 95 -3.15 -5.93 -12.08
C LYS A 95 -3.83 -4.84 -12.90
N GLU A 96 -4.28 -3.75 -12.28
CA GLU A 96 -4.87 -2.61 -12.97
C GLU A 96 -3.93 -1.97 -13.98
N LYS A 97 -2.68 -1.71 -13.58
CA LYS A 97 -1.65 -1.15 -14.46
C LYS A 97 -1.39 -2.06 -15.67
N GLU A 98 -1.33 -3.37 -15.44
CA GLU A 98 -1.15 -4.36 -16.51
C GLU A 98 -2.34 -4.40 -17.49
N MET A 99 -3.58 -4.37 -16.97
CA MET A 99 -4.80 -4.31 -17.78
C MET A 99 -4.86 -3.03 -18.63
N LYS A 100 -4.57 -1.87 -18.02
CA LYS A 100 -4.51 -0.57 -18.72
C LYS A 100 -3.45 -0.60 -19.84
N LYS A 101 -2.27 -1.21 -19.59
CA LYS A 101 -1.20 -1.38 -20.60
C LYS A 101 -1.61 -2.31 -21.74
N LYS A 102 -2.28 -3.43 -21.45
CA LYS A 102 -2.81 -4.37 -22.46
C LYS A 102 -3.87 -3.69 -23.34
N ASN A 103 -4.83 -2.99 -22.73
CA ASN A 103 -5.89 -2.27 -23.46
C ASN A 103 -5.33 -1.20 -24.38
N LYS A 104 -4.37 -0.38 -23.90
CA LYS A 104 -3.70 0.64 -24.73
C LYS A 104 -2.97 0.03 -25.91
N LYS A 105 -2.23 -1.09 -25.71
CA LYS A 105 -1.56 -1.82 -26.81
C LYS A 105 -2.55 -2.35 -27.84
N GLY A 106 -3.67 -2.93 -27.40
CA GLY A 106 -4.73 -3.42 -28.28
C GLY A 106 -5.38 -2.31 -29.10
N LEU A 107 -5.64 -1.15 -28.50
CA LEU A 107 -6.18 0.02 -29.19
C LEU A 107 -5.20 0.55 -30.25
N ILE A 108 -3.92 0.71 -29.92
CA ILE A 108 -2.88 1.15 -30.88
C ILE A 108 -2.77 0.17 -32.05
N LYS A 109 -2.83 -1.14 -31.78
CA LYS A 109 -2.81 -2.16 -32.84
C LYS A 109 -4.01 -1.99 -33.78
N LYS A 110 -5.23 -1.88 -33.25
CA LYS A 110 -6.45 -1.66 -34.05
C LYS A 110 -6.35 -0.40 -34.93
N ILE A 111 -5.87 0.71 -34.36
CA ILE A 111 -5.68 1.97 -35.10
C ILE A 111 -4.65 1.79 -36.21
N LYS A 112 -3.50 1.17 -35.93
CA LYS A 112 -2.46 0.90 -36.93
C LYS A 112 -3.01 0.01 -38.05
N ASP A 113 -3.72 -1.05 -37.71
CA ASP A 113 -4.33 -1.96 -38.68
C ASP A 113 -5.35 -1.22 -39.56
N SER A 114 -6.15 -0.28 -39.01
CA SER A 114 -7.09 0.54 -39.80
C SER A 114 -6.46 1.64 -40.65
N LEU A 115 -5.29 2.16 -40.27
CA LEU A 115 -4.61 3.25 -41.00
C LEU A 115 -3.71 2.72 -42.13
N PHE A 116 -3.14 1.53 -41.94
CA PHE A 116 -2.18 0.94 -42.87
C PHE A 116 -2.70 -0.34 -43.56
N GLY A 117 -3.90 -0.79 -43.19
CA GLY A 117 -4.54 -1.98 -43.73
C GLY A 117 -5.78 -1.65 -44.54
N GLU A 118 -5.60 -1.03 -45.70
CA GLU A 118 -6.42 -1.11 -46.92
C GLU A 118 -5.92 -0.04 -47.92
N ASN A 119 -4.88 -0.38 -48.70
CA ASN A 119 -4.52 0.31 -49.96
C ASN A 119 -3.45 -0.52 -50.71
N GLY A 120 -3.75 -1.78 -51.00
CA GLY A 120 -2.84 -2.66 -51.73
C GLY A 120 -3.51 -3.78 -52.53
N LYS A 121 -4.82 -3.72 -52.74
CA LYS A 121 -5.55 -4.63 -53.61
C LYS A 121 -6.45 -3.86 -54.56
N GLU A 122 -5.88 -2.92 -55.30
CA GLU A 122 -6.49 -2.48 -56.56
C GLU A 122 -5.54 -2.80 -57.71
N LYS A 123 -6.10 -3.63 -58.61
CA LYS A 123 -5.69 -4.00 -59.97
C LYS A 123 -4.67 -5.12 -60.10
#